data_AF-A0A518BZF3-F1
#
_entry.id   AF-A0A518BZF3-F1
#
_cell.length_a   1.000
_cell.length_b   1.000
_cell.length_c   1.000
_cell.angle_alpha   90.00
_cell.angle_beta   90.00
_cell.angle_gamma   90.00
#
_symmetry.space_group_name_H-M   'P 1'
#
loop_
_entity.id
_entity.type
_entity.pdbx_description
1 polymer ?
#
loop_
_entity_poly.entity_id
_entity_poly.type
_entity_poly.pdbx_seq_one_letter_code
_entity_poly.pdbx_strand_id
1 'polypeptide(L)'
;MDNHVTRCVTELEALLISMIERQRLWLAVFEQKTGAMRRGDRKLMAALTTQEKDHLAAMGEMEKRRLMLLGELTQVFRPDAREPMRLVELAQLLPEATRDRLLRLRQDLRAEMKRFREQLGSVRQASESILRHVNGVMETVVAAAAGVATYTSAGRPPQAARTTLSTFSMTA
;
A
#
# COMPACT_ATOMS: atom_id res chain seq x y z
N MET A 1 31.71 12.41 -21.64
CA MET A 1 30.90 12.59 -20.42
C MET A 1 31.84 12.64 -19.25
N ASP A 2 31.69 13.63 -18.37
CA ASP A 2 32.53 13.74 -17.18
C ASP A 2 32.36 12.53 -16.26
N ASN A 3 33.46 12.09 -15.64
CA ASN A 3 33.47 10.96 -14.71
C ASN A 3 32.43 11.12 -13.58
N HIS A 4 32.15 12.37 -13.19
CA HIS A 4 31.13 12.70 -12.21
C HIS A 4 29.70 12.32 -12.68
N VAL A 5 29.33 12.68 -13.91
CA VAL A 5 28.01 12.38 -14.48
C VAL A 5 27.79 10.88 -14.57
N THR A 6 28.78 10.14 -15.06
CA THR A 6 28.70 8.67 -15.15
C THR A 6 28.49 8.03 -13.78
N ARG A 7 29.16 8.53 -12.73
CA ARG A 7 28.99 8.04 -11.36
C ARG A 7 27.58 8.31 -10.83
N CYS A 8 27.08 9.54 -10.94
CA CYS A 8 25.75 9.91 -10.44
C CYS A 8 24.63 9.15 -11.18
N VAL A 9 24.80 8.93 -12.49
CA VAL A 9 23.86 8.11 -13.28
C VAL A 9 23.88 6.64 -12.83
N THR A 10 25.06 6.06 -12.62
CA THR A 10 25.18 4.67 -12.14
C THR A 10 24.55 4.50 -10.75
N GLU A 11 24.77 5.48 -9.87
CA GLU A 11 24.15 5.49 -8.55
C GLU A 11 22.62 5.62 -8.63
N LEU A 12 22.12 6.45 -9.54
CA LEU A 12 20.68 6.59 -9.79
C LEU A 12 20.07 5.29 -10.32
N GLU A 13 20.73 4.59 -11.24
CA GLU A 13 20.30 3.27 -11.71
C GLU A 13 20.20 2.26 -10.56
N ALA A 14 21.26 2.14 -9.74
CA ALA A 14 21.29 1.25 -8.59
C ALA A 14 20.20 1.58 -7.56
N LEU A 15 19.95 2.88 -7.34
CA LEU A 15 18.89 3.34 -6.45
C LEU A 15 17.51 2.96 -6.97
N LEU A 16 17.24 3.13 -8.27
CA LEU A 16 15.96 2.75 -8.87
C LEU A 16 15.71 1.23 -8.77
N ILE A 17 16.75 0.41 -8.98
CA ILE A 17 16.67 -1.04 -8.78
C ILE A 17 16.31 -1.36 -7.31
N SER A 18 17.01 -0.73 -6.36
CA SER A 18 16.75 -0.90 -4.93
C SER A 18 15.33 -0.50 -4.54
N MET A 19 14.80 0.59 -5.12
CA MET A 19 13.41 1.02 -4.91
C MET A 19 12.40 -0.01 -5.44
N ILE A 20 12.65 -0.60 -6.62
CA ILE A 20 11.80 -1.65 -7.19
C ILE A 20 11.79 -2.89 -6.28
N GLU A 21 12.96 -3.34 -5.84
CA GLU A 21 13.07 -4.48 -4.92
C GLU A 21 12.37 -4.21 -3.60
N ARG A 22 12.56 -3.03 -3.02
CA ARG A 22 11.88 -2.63 -1.77
C ARG A 22 10.36 -2.60 -1.94
N GLN A 23 9.87 -2.15 -3.09
CA GLN A 23 8.43 -2.14 -3.40
C GLN A 23 7.85 -3.56 -3.49
N ARG A 24 8.60 -4.51 -4.07
CA ARG A 24 8.22 -5.94 -4.13
C ARG A 24 8.20 -6.59 -2.75
N LEU A 25 9.21 -6.31 -1.92
CA LEU A 25 9.22 -6.78 -0.53
C LEU A 25 8.02 -6.23 0.25
N TRP A 26 7.68 -4.95 0.04
CA TRP A 26 6.53 -4.35 0.69
C TRP A 26 5.20 -4.97 0.24
N LEU A 27 5.07 -5.31 -1.04
CA LEU A 27 3.94 -6.08 -1.56
C LEU A 27 3.77 -7.43 -0.84
N ALA A 28 4.85 -8.17 -0.65
CA ALA A 28 4.82 -9.44 0.07
C ALA A 28 4.35 -9.29 1.53
N VAL A 29 4.72 -8.19 2.21
CA VAL A 29 4.23 -7.86 3.56
C VAL A 29 2.70 -7.66 3.55
N PHE A 30 2.15 -7.00 2.53
CA PHE A 30 0.69 -6.81 2.40
C PHE A 30 -0.07 -8.10 2.12
N GLU A 31 0.51 -9.02 1.33
CA GLU A 31 -0.06 -10.35 1.12
C GLU A 31 -0.11 -11.14 2.43
N GLN A 32 0.99 -11.14 3.20
CA GLN A 32 1.04 -11.77 4.52
C GLN A 32 0.03 -11.13 5.49
N LYS A 33 -0.13 -9.81 5.43
CA LYS A 33 -1.09 -9.08 6.27
C LYS A 33 -2.53 -9.46 5.94
N THR A 34 -2.85 -9.61 4.66
CA THR A 34 -4.15 -10.14 4.22
C THR A 34 -4.39 -11.56 4.77
N GLY A 35 -3.37 -12.42 4.73
CA GLY A 35 -3.44 -13.75 5.32
C GLY A 35 -3.65 -13.74 6.83
N ALA A 36 -2.93 -12.87 7.56
CA ALA A 36 -3.05 -12.70 9.00
C ALA A 36 -4.44 -12.18 9.41
N MET A 37 -5.00 -11.22 8.66
CA MET A 37 -6.37 -10.73 8.86
C MET A 37 -7.40 -11.85 8.73
N ARG A 38 -7.29 -12.67 7.67
CA ARG A 38 -8.23 -13.80 7.44
C ARG A 38 -8.19 -14.83 8.57
N ARG A 39 -7.03 -15.06 9.19
CA ARG A 39 -6.87 -15.98 10.33
C ARG A 39 -7.16 -15.35 11.70
N GLY A 40 -7.37 -14.03 11.76
CA GLY A 40 -7.50 -13.31 13.03
C GLY A 40 -6.21 -13.27 13.86
N ASP A 41 -5.04 -13.42 13.24
CA ASP A 41 -3.75 -13.44 13.94
C ASP A 41 -3.28 -12.02 14.30
N ARG A 42 -3.70 -11.54 15.47
CA ARG A 42 -3.40 -10.19 15.96
C ARG A 42 -1.91 -9.95 16.19
N LYS A 43 -1.15 -10.98 16.60
CA LYS A 43 0.29 -10.85 16.88
C LYS A 43 1.06 -10.63 15.57
N LEU A 44 0.77 -11.44 14.56
CA LEU A 44 1.37 -11.29 13.25
C LEU A 44 0.98 -9.97 12.58
N MET A 45 -0.28 -9.54 12.71
CA MET A 45 -0.74 -8.24 12.22
C MET A 45 0.04 -7.06 12.83
N ALA A 46 0.31 -7.10 14.14
CA ALA A 46 1.11 -6.08 14.80
C ALA A 46 2.56 -6.06 14.30
N ALA A 47 3.18 -7.23 14.16
CA ALA A 47 4.55 -7.36 13.63
C ALA A 47 4.67 -6.83 12.19
N LEU A 48 3.74 -7.20 11.31
CA LEU A 48 3.70 -6.73 9.92
C LEU A 48 3.46 -5.22 9.82
N THR A 49 2.66 -4.65 10.72
CA THR A 49 2.44 -3.19 10.78
C THR A 49 3.71 -2.44 11.19
N THR A 50 4.56 -3.02 12.04
CA THR A 50 5.89 -2.44 12.33
C THR A 50 6.78 -2.50 11.09
N GLN A 51 6.83 -3.64 10.40
CA GLN A 51 7.61 -3.76 9.16
C GLN A 51 7.15 -2.76 8.09
N GLU A 52 5.85 -2.53 7.93
CA GLU A 52 5.32 -1.51 7.01
C GLU A 52 5.88 -0.11 7.30
N LYS A 53 6.00 0.28 8.57
CA LYS A 53 6.59 1.57 8.95
C LYS A 53 8.06 1.65 8.53
N ASP A 54 8.81 0.57 8.70
CA ASP A 54 10.22 0.50 8.28
C ASP A 54 10.36 0.57 6.75
N HIS A 55 9.45 -0.08 6.02
CA HIS A 55 9.36 0.03 4.56
C HIS A 55 9.06 1.47 4.11
N LEU A 56 8.09 2.13 4.73
CA LEU A 56 7.72 3.50 4.42
C LEU A 56 8.89 4.47 4.70
N ALA A 57 9.55 4.34 5.85
CA ALA A 57 10.70 5.17 6.20
C ALA A 57 11.86 5.00 5.19
N ALA A 58 12.21 3.76 4.87
CA ALA A 58 13.28 3.48 3.91
C ALA A 58 12.96 3.98 2.50
N MET A 59 11.71 3.82 2.03
CA MET A 59 11.27 4.38 0.75
C MET A 59 11.35 5.91 0.73
N GLY A 60 11.03 6.56 1.86
CA GLY A 60 11.19 8.01 2.02
C GLY A 60 12.64 8.46 1.87
N GLU A 61 13.60 7.75 2.49
CA GLU A 61 15.02 8.06 2.35
C GLU A 61 15.54 7.81 0.93
N MET A 62 15.12 6.72 0.28
CA MET A 62 15.46 6.45 -1.13
C MET A 62 14.93 7.54 -2.06
N GLU A 63 13.71 8.02 -1.85
CA GLU A 63 13.13 9.10 -2.64
C GLU A 63 13.89 10.42 -2.47
N LYS A 64 14.27 10.77 -1.23
CA LYS A 64 15.14 11.93 -0.96
C LYS A 64 16.47 11.81 -1.70
N ARG A 65 17.13 10.64 -1.64
CA ARG A 65 18.38 10.40 -2.36
C ARG A 65 18.19 10.51 -3.87
N ARG A 66 17.07 10.02 -4.41
CA ARG A 66 16.74 10.14 -5.84
C ARG A 66 16.63 11.60 -6.26
N LEU A 67 15.90 12.41 -5.49
CA LEU A 67 15.73 13.84 -5.77
C LEU A 67 17.06 14.60 -5.68
N MET A 68 17.93 14.22 -4.74
CA MET A 68 19.28 14.78 -4.61
C MET A 68 20.13 14.49 -5.85
N LEU A 69 20.19 13.22 -6.29
CA LEU A 69 20.92 12.82 -7.50
C LEU A 69 20.37 13.50 -8.76
N LEU A 70 19.05 13.63 -8.86
CA LEU A 70 18.43 14.38 -9.96
C LEU A 70 18.80 15.87 -9.91
N GLY A 71 18.88 16.47 -8.71
CA GLY A 71 19.33 17.85 -8.52
C GLY A 71 20.79 18.05 -8.95
N GLU A 72 21.69 17.17 -8.52
CA GLU A 72 23.11 17.18 -8.92
C GLU A 72 23.25 17.10 -10.45
N LEU A 73 22.57 16.14 -11.09
CA LEU A 73 22.59 15.98 -12.54
C LEU A 73 21.96 17.19 -13.25
N THR A 74 20.90 17.77 -12.68
CA THR A 74 20.26 18.97 -13.23
C THR A 74 21.23 20.15 -13.24
N GLN A 75 21.99 20.37 -12.18
CA GLN A 75 22.98 21.46 -12.13
C GLN A 75 24.06 21.32 -13.21
N VAL A 76 24.45 20.08 -13.57
CA VAL A 76 25.43 19.84 -14.63
C VAL A 76 24.85 20.12 -16.02
N PHE A 77 23.61 19.70 -16.30
CA PHE A 77 23.01 19.84 -17.63
C PHE A 77 22.29 21.17 -17.85
N ARG A 78 21.73 21.77 -16.80
CA ARG A 78 20.93 23.00 -16.81
C ARG A 78 21.18 23.80 -15.53
N PRO A 79 22.31 24.53 -15.44
CA PRO A 79 22.68 25.28 -14.23
C PRO A 79 21.66 26.35 -13.83
N ASP A 80 20.91 26.91 -14.79
CA ASP A 80 19.90 27.94 -14.55
C ASP A 80 18.52 27.39 -14.15
N ALA A 81 18.36 26.07 -14.02
CA ALA A 81 17.09 25.46 -13.66
C ALA A 81 16.73 25.72 -12.19
N ARG A 82 15.52 26.23 -11.95
CA ARG A 82 14.98 26.46 -10.59
C ARG A 82 14.47 25.20 -9.91
N GLU A 83 14.14 24.17 -10.69
CA GLU A 83 13.61 22.89 -10.21
C GLU A 83 14.41 21.72 -10.80
N PRO A 84 14.55 20.61 -10.06
CA PRO A 84 15.18 19.40 -10.59
C PRO A 84 14.47 18.87 -11.84
N MET A 85 15.24 18.48 -12.84
CA MET A 85 14.72 17.87 -14.07
C MET A 85 13.96 16.58 -13.78
N ARG A 86 12.93 16.32 -14.58
CA ARG A 86 12.24 15.04 -14.53
C ARG A 86 13.14 13.94 -15.08
N LEU A 87 13.02 12.72 -14.55
CA LEU A 87 13.81 11.57 -14.99
C LEU A 87 13.74 11.32 -16.52
N VAL A 88 12.60 11.62 -17.16
CA VAL A 88 12.42 11.49 -18.61
C VAL A 88 13.24 12.53 -19.37
N GLU A 89 13.26 13.76 -18.89
CA GLU A 89 14.00 14.87 -19.51
C GLU A 89 15.50 14.63 -19.36
N LEU A 90 15.93 14.16 -18.18
CA LEU A 90 17.31 13.76 -17.93
C LEU A 90 17.74 12.63 -18.87
N ALA A 91 16.90 11.60 -19.04
CA ALA A 91 17.20 10.47 -19.90
C ALA A 91 17.42 10.87 -21.37
N GLN A 92 16.74 11.93 -21.86
CA GLN A 92 16.94 12.44 -23.22
C GLN A 92 18.32 13.07 -23.46
N LEU A 93 19.00 13.50 -22.39
CA LEU A 93 20.34 14.09 -22.46
C LEU A 93 21.47 13.06 -22.33
N LEU A 94 21.13 11.80 -22.03
CA LEU A 94 22.09 10.72 -21.82
C LEU A 94 22.28 9.87 -23.08
N PRO A 95 23.41 9.15 -23.19
CA PRO A 95 23.62 8.19 -24.28
C PRO A 95 22.51 7.14 -24.33
N GLU A 96 22.21 6.68 -25.54
CA GLU A 96 21.11 5.76 -25.85
C GLU A 96 21.03 4.54 -24.91
N ALA A 97 22.14 3.84 -24.70
CA ALA A 97 22.18 2.66 -23.84
C ALA A 97 21.79 2.95 -22.37
N THR A 98 22.11 4.14 -21.87
CA THR A 98 21.77 4.56 -20.50
C THR A 98 20.35 5.10 -20.42
N ARG A 99 19.94 5.89 -21.43
CA ARG A 99 18.57 6.39 -21.59
C ARG A 99 17.56 5.25 -21.52
N ASP A 100 17.77 4.20 -22.31
CA ASP A 100 16.82 3.10 -22.42
C ASP A 100 16.73 2.29 -21.12
N ARG A 101 17.86 2.10 -20.43
CA ARG A 101 17.90 1.45 -19.10
C ARG A 101 17.11 2.25 -18.06
N LEU A 102 17.35 3.55 -17.94
CA LEU A 102 16.63 4.40 -17.00
C LEU A 102 15.12 4.46 -17.28
N LEU A 103 14.74 4.53 -18.56
CA LEU A 103 13.33 4.54 -18.96
C LEU A 103 12.65 3.21 -18.63
N ARG A 104 13.33 2.08 -18.82
CA ARG A 104 12.84 0.76 -18.42
C ARG A 104 12.65 0.66 -16.90
N LEU A 105 13.68 1.02 -16.12
CA LEU A 105 13.59 1.02 -14.65
C LEU A 105 12.45 1.91 -14.14
N ARG A 106 12.23 3.07 -14.76
CA ARG A 106 11.08 3.93 -14.45
C ARG A 106 9.74 3.25 -14.73
N GLN A 107 9.62 2.55 -15.84
CA GLN A 107 8.39 1.81 -16.19
C GLN A 107 8.15 0.68 -15.19
N ASP A 108 9.18 -0.07 -14.85
CA ASP A 108 9.12 -1.16 -13.88
C ASP A 108 8.70 -0.65 -12.50
N LEU A 109 9.33 0.43 -12.01
CA LEU A 109 8.95 1.07 -10.75
C LEU A 109 7.48 1.52 -10.75
N ARG A 110 7.02 2.13 -11.86
CA ARG A 110 5.61 2.53 -12.01
C ARG A 110 4.66 1.33 -11.99
N ALA A 111 5.03 0.22 -12.61
CA ALA A 111 4.24 -1.00 -12.61
C ALA A 111 4.12 -1.57 -11.18
N GLU A 112 5.22 -1.64 -10.44
CA GLU A 112 5.18 -2.13 -9.05
C GLU A 112 4.41 -1.18 -8.13
N MET A 113 4.55 0.14 -8.28
CA MET A 113 3.74 1.12 -7.53
C MET A 113 2.24 1.03 -7.86
N LYS A 114 1.89 0.64 -9.09
CA LYS A 114 0.49 0.41 -9.48
C LYS A 114 -0.05 -0.84 -8.78
N ARG A 115 0.68 -1.96 -8.87
CA ARG A 115 0.33 -3.22 -8.18
C ARG A 115 0.17 -3.01 -6.67
N PHE A 116 1.06 -2.24 -6.07
CA PHE A 116 0.98 -1.87 -4.65
C PHE A 116 -0.31 -1.14 -4.29
N ARG A 117 -0.72 -0.14 -5.09
CA ARG A 117 -1.96 0.61 -4.83
C ARG A 117 -3.19 -0.28 -4.97
N GLU A 118 -3.20 -1.18 -5.94
CA GLU A 118 -4.28 -2.15 -6.12
C GLU A 118 -4.39 -3.08 -4.90
N GLN A 119 -3.26 -3.63 -4.44
CA GLN A 119 -3.23 -4.50 -3.26
C GLN A 119 -3.63 -3.77 -1.97
N LEU A 120 -3.16 -2.54 -1.79
CA LEU A 120 -3.54 -1.69 -0.67
C LEU A 120 -5.06 -1.41 -0.66
N GLY A 121 -5.66 -1.19 -1.83
CA GLY A 121 -7.10 -1.05 -1.98
C GLY A 121 -7.86 -2.28 -1.49
N SER A 122 -7.41 -3.48 -1.88
CA SER A 122 -8.00 -4.75 -1.43
C SER A 122 -7.92 -4.94 0.09
N VAL A 123 -6.75 -4.66 0.68
CA VAL A 123 -6.50 -4.75 2.13
C VAL A 123 -7.40 -3.79 2.91
N ARG A 124 -7.56 -2.55 2.40
CA ARG A 124 -8.44 -1.55 3.00
C ARG A 124 -9.90 -1.99 2.96
N GLN A 125 -10.37 -2.47 1.82
CA GLN A 125 -11.74 -2.97 1.69
C GLN A 125 -12.03 -4.16 2.62
N ALA A 126 -11.07 -5.10 2.75
CA ALA A 126 -11.19 -6.22 3.68
C ALA A 126 -11.27 -5.73 5.14
N SER A 127 -10.42 -4.77 5.51
CA SER A 127 -10.41 -4.17 6.85
C SER A 127 -11.74 -3.47 7.16
N GLU A 128 -12.26 -2.67 6.23
CA GLU A 128 -13.55 -1.99 6.35
C GLU A 128 -14.72 -2.98 6.46
N SER A 129 -14.67 -4.11 5.73
CA SER A 129 -15.67 -5.18 5.84
C SER A 129 -15.66 -5.86 7.22
N ILE A 130 -14.47 -6.15 7.76
CA ILE A 130 -14.33 -6.75 9.09
C ILE A 130 -14.87 -5.80 10.16
N LEU A 131 -14.51 -4.51 10.09
CA LEU A 131 -15.00 -3.50 11.05
C LEU A 131 -16.53 -3.38 11.01
N ARG A 132 -17.14 -3.34 9.83
CA ARG A 132 -18.61 -3.34 9.69
C ARG A 132 -19.25 -4.57 10.32
N HIS A 133 -18.67 -5.76 10.12
CA HIS A 133 -19.19 -6.98 10.71
C HIS A 133 -19.08 -6.97 12.25
N VAL A 134 -17.94 -6.54 12.79
CA VAL A 134 -17.73 -6.43 14.24
C VAL A 134 -18.72 -5.45 14.87
N ASN A 135 -18.95 -4.30 14.24
CA ASN A 135 -19.94 -3.33 14.71
C ASN A 135 -21.35 -3.92 14.71
N GLY A 136 -21.75 -4.62 13.63
CA GLY A 136 -23.04 -5.31 13.58
C GLY A 136 -23.20 -6.37 14.68
N VAL A 137 -22.15 -7.15 14.96
CA VAL A 137 -22.17 -8.12 16.08
C VAL A 137 -22.31 -7.39 17.41
N MET A 138 -21.56 -6.32 17.65
CA MET A 138 -21.68 -5.53 18.89
C MET A 138 -23.10 -4.96 19.06
N GLU A 139 -23.69 -4.41 17.99
CA GLU A 139 -25.07 -3.91 18.01
C GLU A 139 -26.08 -5.01 18.37
N THR A 140 -25.93 -6.22 17.82
CA THR A 140 -26.80 -7.36 18.17
C THR A 140 -26.63 -7.81 19.62
N VAL A 141 -25.40 -7.84 20.13
CA VAL A 141 -25.11 -8.19 21.53
C VAL A 141 -25.67 -7.13 22.48
N VAL A 142 -25.51 -5.84 22.15
CA VAL A 142 -26.09 -4.74 22.92
C VAL A 142 -27.60 -4.81 22.90
N ALA A 143 -28.24 -5.06 21.75
CA ALA A 143 -29.70 -5.20 21.67
C ALA A 143 -30.22 -6.39 22.50
N ALA A 144 -29.49 -7.51 22.50
CA ALA A 144 -29.83 -8.67 23.33
C ALA A 144 -29.64 -8.40 24.82
N ALA A 145 -28.53 -7.74 25.21
CA ALA A 145 -28.20 -7.43 26.60
C ALA A 145 -29.06 -6.29 27.18
N ALA A 146 -29.44 -5.31 26.35
CA ALA A 146 -30.30 -4.19 26.72
C ALA A 146 -31.74 -4.63 27.02
N GLY A 147 -32.08 -5.90 26.77
CA GLY A 147 -33.30 -6.49 27.28
C GLY A 147 -34.53 -5.70 26.88
N VAL A 148 -34.92 -5.77 25.60
CA VAL A 148 -36.35 -5.87 25.38
C VAL A 148 -36.76 -7.13 26.12
N ALA A 149 -37.29 -6.95 27.32
CA ALA A 149 -37.91 -7.97 28.13
C ALA A 149 -38.96 -8.66 27.25
N THR A 150 -38.61 -9.81 26.68
CA THR A 150 -39.51 -10.62 25.83
C THR A 150 -40.59 -11.33 26.64
N TYR A 151 -40.66 -11.07 27.94
CA TYR A 151 -41.82 -11.39 28.75
C TYR A 151 -42.42 -10.09 29.25
N THR A 152 -43.55 -9.71 28.65
CA THR A 152 -44.52 -8.89 29.36
C THR A 152 -44.93 -9.63 30.63
N SER A 153 -45.35 -8.92 31.68
CA SER A 153 -45.86 -9.53 32.92
C SER A 153 -47.04 -10.49 32.72
N ALA A 154 -47.59 -10.56 31.50
CA ALA A 154 -48.65 -11.46 31.06
C ALA A 154 -48.16 -12.74 30.36
N GLY A 155 -46.86 -13.02 30.29
CA GLY A 155 -46.31 -14.28 29.75
C GLY A 155 -46.51 -14.50 28.25
N ARG A 156 -46.89 -13.46 27.49
CA ARG A 156 -47.04 -13.56 26.03
C ARG A 156 -45.75 -13.10 25.33
N PRO A 157 -45.21 -13.89 24.37
CA PRO A 157 -44.12 -13.42 23.53
C PRO A 157 -44.62 -12.20 22.73
N PRO A 158 -43.83 -11.12 22.63
CA PRO A 158 -44.18 -10.03 21.73
C PRO A 158 -44.29 -10.60 20.33
N GLN A 159 -45.38 -10.26 19.66
CA GLN A 159 -45.63 -10.59 18.26
C GLN A 159 -44.68 -9.75 17.39
N ALA A 160 -43.38 -9.97 17.54
CA ALA A 160 -42.34 -9.28 16.79
C ALA A 160 -42.34 -9.84 15.37
N ALA A 161 -42.44 -8.92 14.42
CA ALA A 161 -42.41 -9.15 12.99
C ALA A 161 -41.37 -10.21 12.62
N ARG A 162 -41.80 -11.17 11.80
CA ARG A 162 -40.95 -12.10 11.04
C ARG A 162 -39.76 -11.32 10.45
N THR A 163 -38.64 -11.34 11.15
CA THR A 163 -37.37 -10.94 10.57
C THR A 163 -36.89 -12.20 9.87
N THR A 164 -37.19 -12.30 8.59
CA THR A 164 -36.68 -13.35 7.72
C THR A 164 -35.16 -13.33 7.80
N LEU A 165 -34.58 -14.30 8.51
CA LEU A 165 -33.19 -14.71 8.37
C LEU A 165 -33.01 -15.13 6.91
N SER A 166 -32.52 -14.21 6.09
CA SER A 166 -32.11 -14.49 4.72
C SER A 166 -30.85 -15.34 4.78
N THR A 167 -31.00 -16.66 4.69
CA THR A 167 -29.92 -17.60 4.42
C THR A 167 -29.30 -17.24 3.08
N PHE A 168 -28.06 -16.73 3.11
CA PHE A 168 -27.21 -16.64 1.93
C PHE A 168 -27.01 -18.05 1.36
N SER A 169 -27.65 -18.34 0.24
CA SER A 169 -27.35 -19.49 -0.63
C SER A 169 -26.11 -19.17 -1.44
N MET A 170 -25.00 -19.81 -1.12
CA MET A 170 -23.74 -19.75 -1.86
C MET A 170 -23.79 -20.85 -2.93
N THR A 171 -24.07 -20.50 -4.18
CA THR A 171 -23.89 -21.40 -5.33
C THR A 171 -22.42 -21.46 -5.71
N ALA A 172 -21.91 -22.69 -5.83
CA ALA A 172 -20.57 -23.07 -6.25
C ALA A 172 -20.25 -22.69 -7.71
#